data_AF-A0A444Z1A9-F1
#
_entry.id   AF-A0A444Z1A9-F1
#
_cell.length_a   1.000
_cell.length_b   1.000
_cell.length_c   1.000
_cell.angle_alpha   90.00
_cell.angle_beta   90.00
_cell.angle_gamma   90.00
#
_symmetry.space_group_name_H-M   'P 1'
#
loop_
_entity.id
_entity.type
_entity.pdbx_description
1 polymer ?
#
loop_
_entity_poly.entity_id
_entity_poly.type
_entity_poly.pdbx_seq_one_letter_code
_entity_poly.pdbx_strand_id
1 'polypeptide(L)'
;MSVRRTIENNEKAESNQAKYTNHLLQQRGIIMNHHDQSTLLGCVLMKNEDIQTFKWLFECWLHCMGGNASKGILTDQCESMQRTIEACMPTTIHWWCTWHIMKKIPSKLNSYKRHEEIEHEMSHVVWNSLTKESFDRNYNDFLMKYGLGDNK
;
A
#
# COMPACT_ATOMS: atom_id res chain seq x y z
N MET A 1 -3.18 -7.87 15.75
CA MET A 1 -2.22 -6.73 15.77
C MET A 1 -2.52 -5.92 14.52
N SER A 2 -2.78 -4.60 14.59
CA SER A 2 -3.18 -3.85 13.39
C SER A 2 -2.07 -3.88 12.33
N VAL A 3 -2.43 -4.13 11.06
CA VAL A 3 -1.57 -4.04 9.86
C VAL A 3 -0.64 -2.82 9.93
N ARG A 4 -1.15 -1.71 10.50
CA ARG A 4 -0.43 -0.48 10.77
C ARG A 4 0.82 -0.65 11.64
N ARG A 5 0.75 -1.34 12.79
CA ARG A 5 1.91 -1.53 13.68
C ARG A 5 2.99 -2.38 13.00
N THR A 6 2.60 -3.34 12.17
CA THR A 6 3.59 -4.19 11.52
C THR A 6 4.29 -3.47 10.38
N ILE A 7 3.59 -2.63 9.63
CA ILE A 7 4.21 -1.79 8.59
C ILE A 7 5.17 -0.77 9.22
N GLU A 8 4.75 -0.07 10.28
CA GLU A 8 5.58 0.92 11.01
C GLU A 8 6.87 0.28 11.60
N ASN A 9 6.80 -0.97 12.08
CA ASN A 9 7.97 -1.69 12.59
C ASN A 9 8.97 -2.07 11.48
N ASN A 10 8.49 -2.35 10.26
CA ASN A 10 9.34 -2.67 9.11
C ASN A 10 10.02 -1.42 8.50
N GLU A 11 9.45 -0.22 8.69
CA GLU A 11 10.07 1.05 8.28
C GLU A 11 11.30 1.41 9.13
N LYS A 12 11.31 1.10 10.43
CA LYS A 12 12.50 1.35 11.28
C LYS A 12 13.73 0.57 10.81
N ALA A 13 13.52 -0.56 10.14
CA ALA A 13 14.59 -1.33 9.51
C ALA A 13 15.07 -0.71 8.17
N GLU A 14 14.28 0.15 7.51
CA GLU A 14 14.60 0.79 6.22
C GLU A 14 15.58 1.96 6.32
N SER A 15 15.50 2.75 7.40
CA SER A 15 16.34 3.96 7.53
C SER A 15 17.86 3.66 7.51
N ASN A 16 18.23 2.42 7.83
CA ASN A 16 19.63 1.96 7.79
C ASN A 16 20.06 1.39 6.43
N GLN A 17 19.14 0.99 5.54
CA GLN A 17 19.48 0.36 4.26
C GLN A 17 19.32 1.30 3.04
N ALA A 18 18.49 2.34 3.14
CA ALA A 18 18.24 3.30 2.05
C ALA A 18 19.44 4.21 1.69
N LYS A 19 20.62 4.04 2.30
CA LYS A 19 21.79 4.91 2.07
C LYS A 19 22.58 4.63 0.79
N TYR A 20 22.27 3.61 -0.01
CA TYR A 20 23.17 3.14 -1.08
C TYR A 20 22.59 2.89 -2.49
N THR A 21 21.34 3.23 -2.80
CA THR A 21 20.77 2.94 -4.14
C THR A 21 19.89 4.07 -4.66
N ASN A 22 20.50 5.11 -5.24
CA ASN A 22 19.77 6.24 -5.80
C ASN A 22 18.97 5.92 -7.10
N HIS A 23 19.08 4.72 -7.67
CA HIS A 23 18.46 4.37 -8.98
C HIS A 23 17.71 3.01 -9.00
N LEU A 24 17.52 2.35 -7.86
CA LEU A 24 16.79 1.08 -7.77
C LEU A 24 15.62 1.21 -6.80
N LEU A 25 14.47 0.67 -7.20
CA LEU A 25 13.26 0.57 -6.40
C LEU A 25 13.28 -0.75 -5.63
N GLN A 26 13.01 -0.69 -4.32
CA GLN A 26 12.89 -1.87 -3.48
C GLN A 26 11.41 -2.20 -3.28
N GLN A 27 11.00 -3.39 -3.70
CA GLN A 27 9.67 -3.94 -3.39
C GLN A 27 9.81 -5.05 -2.35
N ARG A 28 8.91 -5.07 -1.35
CA ARG A 28 8.95 -6.02 -0.23
C ARG A 28 7.71 -6.90 -0.24
N GLY A 29 7.91 -8.21 -0.15
CA GLY A 29 6.85 -9.20 -0.01
C GLY A 29 6.63 -9.54 1.46
N ILE A 30 5.58 -8.99 2.06
CA ILE A 30 5.17 -9.31 3.44
C ILE A 30 3.87 -10.10 3.37
N ILE A 31 3.81 -11.22 4.09
CA ILE A 31 2.57 -11.99 4.26
C ILE A 31 2.02 -11.83 5.66
N MET A 32 0.72 -12.09 5.82
CA MET A 32 0.07 -12.25 7.11
C MET A 32 -0.41 -13.69 7.26
N ASN A 33 -0.12 -14.30 8.41
CA ASN A 33 -0.66 -15.61 8.75
C ASN A 33 -2.03 -15.49 9.44
N HIS A 34 -2.64 -16.64 9.75
CA HIS A 34 -3.96 -16.71 10.39
C HIS A 34 -4.01 -16.19 11.84
N HIS A 35 -2.87 -15.82 12.41
CA HIS A 35 -2.75 -15.22 13.74
C HIS A 35 -2.46 -13.72 13.68
N ASP A 36 -2.70 -13.07 12.55
CA ASP A 36 -2.38 -11.66 12.27
C ASP A 36 -0.90 -11.32 12.48
N GLN A 37 -0.01 -12.29 12.35
CA GLN A 37 1.43 -12.05 12.41
C GLN A 37 1.93 -11.85 11.00
N SER A 38 2.77 -10.83 10.82
CA SER A 38 3.37 -10.57 9.52
C SER A 38 4.79 -11.10 9.46
N THR A 39 5.14 -11.65 8.29
CA THR A 39 6.47 -12.21 8.01
C THR A 39 6.96 -11.64 6.69
N LEU A 40 8.17 -11.09 6.69
CA LEU A 40 8.87 -10.72 5.46
C LEU A 40 9.33 -11.99 4.75
N LEU A 41 8.81 -12.26 3.56
CA LEU A 41 9.24 -13.40 2.74
C LEU A 41 10.37 -13.06 1.78
N GLY A 42 10.52 -11.78 1.43
CA GLY A 42 11.61 -11.35 0.56
C GLY A 42 11.52 -9.90 0.13
N CYS A 43 12.53 -9.47 -0.61
CA CYS A 43 12.54 -8.19 -1.30
C CYS A 43 13.14 -8.36 -2.69
N VAL A 44 12.75 -7.49 -3.61
CA VAL A 44 13.34 -7.38 -4.95
C VAL A 44 13.84 -5.97 -5.15
N LEU A 45 14.98 -5.85 -5.79
CA LEU A 45 15.51 -4.59 -6.30
C LEU A 45 15.26 -4.56 -7.80
N MET A 46 14.56 -3.53 -8.26
CA MET A 46 14.18 -3.39 -9.66
C MET A 46 14.41 -1.97 -10.15
N LYS A 47 14.80 -1.85 -11.41
CA LYS A 47 15.11 -0.55 -12.02
C LYS A 47 13.85 0.22 -12.45
N ASN A 48 12.86 -0.50 -12.99
CA ASN A 48 11.66 0.07 -13.58
C ASN A 48 10.39 -0.64 -13.06
N GLU A 49 9.28 0.08 -12.99
CA GLU A 49 7.94 -0.43 -12.64
C GLU A 49 7.09 -0.75 -13.89
N ASP A 50 7.61 -1.60 -14.76
CA ASP A 50 6.91 -2.03 -15.99
C ASP A 50 6.30 -3.43 -15.87
N ILE A 51 5.36 -3.72 -16.78
CA ILE A 51 4.61 -4.99 -16.79
C ILE A 51 5.54 -6.21 -16.89
N GLN A 52 6.61 -6.14 -17.68
CA GLN A 52 7.51 -7.28 -17.86
C GLN A 52 8.29 -7.59 -16.60
N THR A 53 8.77 -6.54 -15.92
CA THR A 53 9.52 -6.67 -14.66
C THR A 53 8.63 -7.21 -13.56
N PHE A 54 7.40 -6.71 -13.43
CA PHE A 54 6.44 -7.27 -12.48
C PHE A 54 6.04 -8.69 -12.83
N LYS A 55 5.89 -9.03 -14.12
CA LYS A 55 5.52 -10.38 -14.55
C LYS A 55 6.55 -11.39 -14.08
N TRP A 56 7.82 -11.10 -14.36
CA TRP A 56 8.92 -11.92 -13.87
C TRP A 56 8.89 -12.05 -12.33
N LEU A 57 8.69 -10.94 -11.61
CA LEU A 57 8.61 -10.95 -10.15
C LEU A 57 7.50 -11.88 -9.63
N PHE A 58 6.27 -11.76 -10.15
CA PHE A 58 5.14 -12.55 -9.69
C PHE A 58 5.22 -14.02 -10.12
N GLU A 59 5.79 -14.31 -11.29
CA GLU A 59 6.08 -15.69 -11.70
C GLU A 59 7.13 -16.34 -10.78
N CYS A 60 8.22 -15.63 -10.46
CA CYS A 60 9.22 -16.10 -9.50
C CYS A 60 8.61 -16.30 -8.11
N TRP A 61 7.78 -15.35 -7.65
CA TRP A 61 7.07 -15.47 -6.39
C TRP A 61 6.18 -16.72 -6.36
N LEU A 62 5.33 -16.89 -7.37
CA LEU A 62 4.44 -18.03 -7.48
C LEU A 62 5.20 -19.35 -7.51
N HIS A 63 6.34 -19.39 -8.22
CA HIS A 63 7.24 -20.54 -8.23
C HIS A 63 7.81 -20.85 -6.83
N CYS A 64 8.30 -19.84 -6.11
CA CYS A 64 8.78 -19.98 -4.73
C CYS A 64 7.69 -20.47 -3.77
N MET A 65 6.43 -20.13 -4.03
CA MET A 65 5.25 -20.58 -3.27
C MET A 65 4.73 -21.95 -3.74
N GLY A 66 5.47 -22.67 -4.59
CA GLY A 66 5.09 -24.00 -5.08
C GLY A 66 3.88 -23.99 -6.01
N GLY A 67 3.65 -22.90 -6.74
CA GLY A 67 2.49 -22.72 -7.61
C GLY A 67 1.21 -22.30 -6.87
N ASN A 68 1.27 -22.07 -5.56
CA ASN A 68 0.11 -21.70 -4.77
C ASN A 68 -0.02 -20.17 -4.65
N ALA A 69 -1.00 -19.61 -5.38
CA ALA A 69 -1.28 -18.18 -5.35
C ALA A 69 -1.88 -17.76 -4.00
N SER A 70 -1.48 -16.59 -3.51
CA SER A 70 -2.07 -16.00 -2.31
C SER A 70 -3.54 -15.66 -2.53
N LYS A 71 -4.37 -15.78 -1.48
CA LYS A 71 -5.80 -15.40 -1.55
C LYS A 71 -6.00 -13.92 -1.83
N GLY A 72 -5.11 -13.06 -1.31
CA GLY A 72 -5.16 -11.63 -1.54
C GLY A 72 -3.78 -11.00 -1.53
N ILE A 73 -3.61 -9.94 -2.31
CA ILE A 73 -2.39 -9.12 -2.38
C ILE A 73 -2.78 -7.65 -2.20
N LEU A 74 -2.05 -6.97 -1.31
CA LEU A 74 -2.11 -5.53 -1.12
C LEU A 74 -0.93 -4.88 -1.83
N THR A 75 -1.18 -3.99 -2.77
CA THR A 75 -0.11 -3.21 -3.43
C THR A 75 -0.41 -1.73 -3.44
N ASP A 76 0.54 -0.91 -3.85
CA ASP A 76 0.23 0.48 -4.14
C ASP A 76 -0.61 0.61 -5.43
N GLN A 77 -0.99 1.85 -5.76
CA GLN A 77 -1.74 2.16 -6.98
C GLN A 77 -0.79 2.18 -8.18
N CYS A 78 -0.52 0.99 -8.74
CA CYS A 78 0.33 0.78 -9.90
C CYS A 78 -0.39 -0.11 -10.93
N GLU A 79 -0.72 0.47 -12.09
CA GLU A 79 -1.50 -0.22 -13.12
C GLU A 79 -0.77 -1.44 -13.69
N SER A 80 0.55 -1.35 -13.88
CA SER A 80 1.35 -2.47 -14.39
C SER A 80 1.33 -3.64 -13.42
N MET A 81 1.38 -3.38 -12.11
CA MET A 81 1.29 -4.41 -11.08
C MET A 81 -0.09 -5.06 -11.03
N GLN A 82 -1.16 -4.26 -11.10
CA GLN A 82 -2.53 -4.78 -11.18
C GLN A 82 -2.70 -5.73 -12.38
N ARG A 83 -2.39 -5.26 -13.60
CA ARG A 83 -2.52 -6.06 -14.82
C ARG A 83 -1.71 -7.35 -14.76
N THR A 84 -0.55 -7.30 -14.12
CA THR A 84 0.32 -8.46 -13.98
C THR A 84 -0.23 -9.47 -12.97
N ILE A 85 -0.74 -9.02 -11.83
CA ILE A 85 -1.37 -9.91 -10.83
C ILE A 85 -2.57 -10.62 -11.47
N GLU A 86 -3.41 -9.88 -12.19
CA GLU A 86 -4.57 -10.44 -12.90
C GLU A 86 -4.16 -11.51 -13.93
N ALA A 87 -3.01 -11.34 -14.59
CA ALA A 87 -2.50 -12.30 -15.56
C ALA A 87 -1.80 -13.53 -14.94
N CYS A 88 -0.96 -13.32 -13.92
CA CYS A 88 -0.14 -14.37 -13.31
C CYS A 88 -0.88 -15.17 -12.24
N MET A 89 -1.84 -14.53 -11.55
CA MET A 89 -2.56 -15.09 -10.40
C MET A 89 -4.04 -14.69 -10.46
N PRO A 90 -4.81 -15.17 -11.45
CA PRO A 90 -6.18 -14.71 -11.71
C PRO A 90 -7.18 -15.01 -10.58
N THR A 91 -6.84 -15.92 -9.67
CA THR A 91 -7.66 -16.25 -8.49
C THR A 91 -7.34 -15.39 -7.26
N THR A 92 -6.28 -14.59 -7.32
CA THR A 92 -5.87 -13.68 -6.25
C THR A 92 -6.72 -12.42 -6.26
N ILE A 93 -7.27 -12.06 -5.10
CA ILE A 93 -7.96 -10.78 -4.94
C ILE A 93 -6.92 -9.67 -4.76
N HIS A 94 -6.95 -8.68 -5.64
CA HIS A 94 -6.06 -7.51 -5.54
C HIS A 94 -6.78 -6.35 -4.85
N TRP A 95 -6.13 -5.76 -3.84
CA TRP A 95 -6.60 -4.52 -3.22
C TRP A 95 -5.47 -3.49 -3.14
N TRP A 96 -5.86 -2.21 -3.15
CA TRP A 96 -4.93 -1.13 -2.88
C TRP A 96 -4.62 -1.06 -1.38
N CYS A 97 -3.34 -0.89 -1.08
CA CYS A 97 -2.82 -0.77 0.25
C CYS A 97 -3.11 0.63 0.79
N THR A 98 -4.03 0.74 1.75
CA THR A 98 -4.37 1.99 2.42
C THR A 98 -3.15 2.75 2.91
N TRP A 99 -2.12 2.05 3.42
CA TRP A 99 -0.90 2.69 3.87
C TRP A 99 -0.15 3.42 2.74
N HIS A 100 0.02 2.78 1.58
CA HIS A 100 0.64 3.42 0.42
C HIS A 100 -0.17 4.61 -0.10
N ILE A 101 -1.51 4.50 -0.05
CA ILE A 101 -2.40 5.62 -0.38
C ILE A 101 -2.12 6.79 0.57
N MET A 102 -2.16 6.54 1.88
CA MET A 102 -1.92 7.57 2.91
C MET A 102 -0.53 8.20 2.79
N LYS A 103 0.51 7.44 2.43
CA LYS A 103 1.87 7.97 2.23
C LYS A 103 1.98 8.93 1.04
N LYS A 104 1.15 8.77 0.01
CA LYS A 104 1.15 9.66 -1.18
C LYS A 104 0.40 10.98 -0.92
N ILE A 105 -0.53 11.01 0.02
CA ILE A 105 -1.42 12.15 0.27
C ILE A 105 -0.69 13.43 0.71
N PRO A 106 0.27 13.40 1.67
CA PRO A 106 0.97 14.61 2.12
C PRO A 106 1.61 15.37 0.95
N SER A 107 2.29 14.64 0.04
CA SER A 107 2.92 15.25 -1.14
C SER A 107 1.94 15.99 -2.06
N LYS A 108 0.68 15.56 -2.12
CA LYS A 108 -0.39 16.22 -2.89
C LYS A 108 -0.99 17.42 -2.16
N LEU A 109 -0.90 17.45 -0.83
CA LEU A 109 -1.46 18.50 0.02
C LEU A 109 -0.46 19.61 0.35
N ASN A 110 0.84 19.46 0.08
CA ASN A 110 1.89 20.42 0.44
C ASN A 110 1.62 21.89 0.00
N SER A 111 0.79 22.12 -1.01
CA SER A 111 0.38 23.47 -1.45
C SER A 111 -0.74 24.10 -0.61
N TYR A 112 -1.38 23.35 0.29
CA TYR A 112 -2.51 23.82 1.09
C TYR A 112 -2.03 24.39 2.44
N LYS A 113 -2.55 25.57 2.80
CA LYS A 113 -2.17 26.26 4.05
C LYS A 113 -2.41 25.43 5.32
N ARG A 114 -3.38 24.51 5.31
CA ARG A 114 -3.79 23.66 6.44
C ARG A 114 -3.48 22.17 6.22
N HIS A 115 -2.46 21.86 5.40
CA HIS A 115 -2.18 20.48 4.98
C HIS A 115 -1.93 19.53 6.15
N GLU A 116 -1.22 19.94 7.20
CA GLU A 116 -0.98 19.11 8.39
C GLU A 116 -2.29 18.74 9.11
N GLU A 117 -3.19 19.70 9.29
CA GLU A 117 -4.51 19.46 9.91
C GLU A 117 -5.36 18.53 9.04
N ILE A 118 -5.36 18.74 7.73
CA ILE A 118 -6.09 17.93 6.76
C ILE A 118 -5.55 16.48 6.78
N GLU A 119 -4.23 16.32 6.76
CA GLU A 119 -3.56 15.02 6.82
C GLU A 119 -3.89 14.27 8.12
N HIS A 120 -3.83 14.95 9.26
CA HIS A 120 -4.13 14.37 10.57
C HIS A 120 -5.59 13.89 10.65
N GLU A 121 -6.55 14.75 10.26
CA GLU A 121 -7.98 14.40 10.27
C GLU A 121 -8.29 13.29 9.27
N MET A 122 -7.73 13.33 8.07
CA MET A 122 -7.90 12.26 7.09
C MET A 122 -7.36 10.93 7.61
N SER A 123 -6.18 10.94 8.24
CA SER A 123 -5.62 9.77 8.90
C SER A 123 -6.54 9.24 9.99
N HIS A 124 -7.14 10.13 10.79
CA HIS A 124 -8.10 9.74 11.81
C HIS A 124 -9.34 9.08 11.20
N VAL A 125 -9.92 9.66 10.15
CA VAL A 125 -11.07 9.10 9.41
C VAL A 125 -10.76 7.72 8.86
N VAL A 126 -9.61 7.55 8.19
CA VAL A 126 -9.23 6.31 7.52
C VAL A 126 -8.93 5.19 8.51
N TRP A 127 -8.22 5.49 9.61
CA TRP A 127 -7.75 4.45 10.54
C TRP A 127 -8.70 4.12 11.69
N ASN A 128 -9.66 5.00 12.01
CA ASN A 128 -10.59 4.78 13.14
C ASN A 128 -12.02 4.46 12.71
N SER A 129 -12.31 4.39 11.41
CA SER A 129 -13.61 3.96 10.90
C SER A 129 -13.64 2.43 10.76
N LEU A 130 -14.38 1.75 11.65
CA LEU A 130 -14.40 0.29 11.73
C LEU A 130 -15.44 -0.37 10.80
N THR A 131 -16.41 0.41 10.33
CA THR A 131 -17.41 -0.05 9.36
C THR A 131 -17.47 0.88 8.17
N LYS A 132 -17.97 0.36 7.04
CA LYS A 132 -18.18 1.16 5.83
C LYS A 132 -19.05 2.39 6.12
N GLU A 133 -20.13 2.22 6.88
CA GLU A 133 -21.07 3.30 7.19
C GLU A 133 -20.41 4.36 8.09
N SER A 134 -19.56 3.95 9.03
CA SER A 134 -18.79 4.90 9.83
C SER A 134 -17.76 5.66 8.99
N PHE A 135 -17.11 4.98 8.04
CA PHE A 135 -16.16 5.59 7.13
C PHE A 135 -16.86 6.60 6.21
N ASP A 136 -17.95 6.20 5.55
CA ASP A 136 -18.68 7.06 4.63
C ASP A 136 -19.17 8.33 5.34
N ARG A 137 -19.71 8.21 6.56
CA ARG A 137 -20.11 9.39 7.36
C ARG A 137 -18.92 10.28 7.70
N ASN A 138 -17.90 9.72 8.35
CA ASN A 138 -16.73 10.49 8.81
C ASN A 138 -15.97 11.14 7.65
N TYR A 139 -15.91 10.46 6.50
CA TYR A 139 -15.27 10.96 5.29
C TYR A 139 -16.07 12.10 4.66
N ASN A 140 -17.40 11.98 4.59
CA ASN A 140 -18.25 13.08 4.12
C ASN A 140 -18.14 14.31 5.03
N ASP A 141 -18.16 14.13 6.36
CA ASP A 141 -17.97 15.22 7.31
C ASP A 141 -16.62 15.90 7.14
N PHE A 142 -15.56 15.12 6.93
CA PHE A 142 -14.23 15.63 6.59
C PHE A 142 -14.23 16.44 5.29
N LEU A 143 -14.83 15.92 4.21
CA LEU A 143 -14.90 16.63 2.92
C LEU A 143 -15.65 17.97 3.05
N MET A 144 -16.76 18.00 3.80
CA MET A 144 -17.52 19.23 4.07
C MET A 144 -16.71 20.24 4.88
N LYS A 145 -16.04 19.79 5.96
CA LYS A 145 -15.22 20.64 6.85
C LYS A 145 -14.11 21.37 6.11
N TYR A 146 -13.51 20.73 5.10
CA TYR A 146 -12.38 21.30 4.35
C TYR A 146 -12.74 21.78 2.94
N GLY A 147 -14.01 21.71 2.53
CA GLY A 147 -14.45 22.14 1.20
C GLY A 147 -13.83 21.32 0.07
N LEU A 148 -13.60 20.03 0.29
CA LEU A 148 -12.91 19.14 -0.66
C LEU A 148 -13.87 18.33 -1.54
N GLY A 149 -15.18 18.50 -1.39
CA GLY A 149 -16.21 17.72 -2.08
C GLY A 149 -16.37 18.01 -3.57
N ASP A 150 -15.88 19.15 -4.06
CA ASP A 150 -16.11 19.62 -5.44
C ASP A 150 -14.95 19.31 -6.42
N ASN A 151 -13.92 18.58 -5.98
CA ASN A 151 -12.83 18.17 -6.88
C ASN A 151 -13.28 16.99 -7.76
N LYS A 152 -13.65 17.28 -9.01
CA LYS A 152 -13.84 16.29 -10.08
C LYS A 152 -12.54 15.97 -10.79
#